data_AF-A0A662DD14-F1
#
_entry.id   AF-A0A662DD14-F1
#
_cell.length_a   1.000
_cell.length_b   1.000
_cell.length_c   1.000
_cell.angle_alpha   90.00
_cell.angle_beta   90.00
_cell.angle_gamma   90.00
#
_symmetry.space_group_name_H-M   'P 1'
#
loop_
_entity.id
_entity.type
_entity.pdbx_description
1 polymer ?
#
loop_
_entity_poly.entity_id
_entity_poly.type
_entity_poly.pdbx_seq_one_letter_code
_entity_poly.pdbx_strand_id
1 'polypeptide(L)'
;MVGALALSVVLAACGDAGLLDGVGDRTRAYAQGDATTTTVVAVVAGTGDEGLIGATAVEWFNDDLPNEMTGTPEQVIRGVWERELNSRFVQSSRSEISTAMPTIAFPDLVPETVRWITSQLVYDETTGGLDPDISAAFGMWTSDPYQSNSARLGVLRVGQAAADLLAARSEIVPIIVPDGISLGWTEAGHRYELFCRSNISEELCIDIANSAVALSGLLP
;
A
#
# COMPACT_ATOMS: atom_id res chain seq x y z
N MET A 1 -55.51 15.25 7.02
CA MET A 1 -54.21 15.79 6.57
C MET A 1 -53.18 14.70 6.72
N VAL A 2 -52.74 14.13 5.60
CA VAL A 2 -51.80 13.00 5.52
C VAL A 2 -50.38 13.56 5.66
N GLY A 3 -49.60 13.05 6.60
CA GLY A 3 -48.20 13.43 6.83
C GLY A 3 -47.29 12.77 5.80
N ALA A 4 -46.45 13.58 5.15
CA ALA A 4 -45.41 13.11 4.24
C ALA A 4 -44.14 12.78 5.05
N LEU A 5 -43.78 11.50 5.12
CA LEU A 5 -42.45 11.05 5.53
C LEU A 5 -41.52 11.20 4.31
N ALA A 6 -40.56 12.11 4.40
CA ALA A 6 -39.47 12.20 3.43
C ALA A 6 -38.47 11.09 3.72
N LEU A 7 -38.43 10.08 2.85
CA LEU A 7 -37.46 9.00 2.88
C LEU A 7 -36.19 9.49 2.15
N SER A 8 -35.14 9.82 2.91
CA SER A 8 -33.85 10.21 2.36
C SER A 8 -33.13 8.96 1.84
N VAL A 9 -33.18 8.75 0.52
CA VAL A 9 -32.40 7.73 -0.19
C VAL A 9 -30.94 8.18 -0.18
N VAL A 10 -30.10 7.48 0.58
CA VAL A 10 -28.64 7.60 0.48
C VAL A 10 -28.25 6.98 -0.86
N LEU A 11 -27.94 7.82 -1.84
CA LEU A 11 -27.33 7.40 -3.10
C LEU A 11 -25.91 6.93 -2.79
N ALA A 12 -25.71 5.61 -2.84
CA ALA A 12 -24.40 5.01 -2.94
C ALA A 12 -23.76 5.49 -4.25
N ALA A 13 -22.79 6.40 -4.14
CA ALA A 13 -21.90 6.72 -5.23
C ALA A 13 -20.90 5.57 -5.36
N CYS A 14 -21.24 4.56 -6.15
CA CYS A 14 -20.27 3.61 -6.68
C CYS A 14 -19.38 4.37 -7.68
N GLY A 15 -18.25 4.89 -7.21
CA GLY A 15 -17.12 5.22 -8.06
C GLY A 15 -16.42 3.93 -8.45
N ASP A 16 -16.48 3.60 -9.74
CA ASP A 16 -15.96 2.38 -10.37
C ASP A 16 -14.42 2.42 -10.48
N ALA A 17 -13.76 2.44 -9.32
CA ALA A 17 -12.33 2.19 -9.19
C ALA A 17 -12.18 0.89 -8.41
N GLY A 18 -11.84 -0.20 -9.10
CA GLY A 18 -11.61 -1.47 -8.44
C GLY A 18 -10.58 -1.34 -7.32
N LEU A 19 -10.71 -2.18 -6.29
CA LEU A 19 -9.76 -2.29 -5.18
C LEU A 19 -8.31 -2.56 -5.67
N LEU A 20 -8.18 -3.01 -6.92
CA LEU A 20 -6.94 -3.29 -7.62
C LEU A 20 -6.59 -2.27 -8.73
N ASP A 21 -7.52 -1.40 -9.11
CA ASP A 21 -7.31 -0.45 -10.21
C ASP A 21 -6.34 0.66 -9.80
N GLY A 22 -5.44 1.02 -10.71
CA GLY A 22 -4.54 2.17 -10.60
C GLY A 22 -3.16 1.88 -10.02
N VAL A 23 -3.00 0.86 -9.17
CA VAL A 23 -1.68 0.49 -8.63
C VAL A 23 -0.84 -0.15 -9.73
N GLY A 24 0.06 0.62 -10.35
CA GLY A 24 1.09 0.10 -11.26
C GLY A 24 0.75 -0.06 -12.73
N ASP A 25 -0.48 0.21 -13.17
CA ASP A 25 -0.85 -0.05 -14.58
C ASP A 25 -0.20 0.91 -15.59
N ARG A 26 0.32 2.07 -15.15
CA ARG A 26 0.86 3.13 -16.02
C ARG A 26 2.35 3.40 -15.88
N THR A 27 3.01 2.83 -14.87
CA THR A 27 4.37 3.17 -14.45
C THR A 27 5.45 2.25 -15.06
N ARG A 28 5.11 1.49 -16.12
CA ARG A 28 5.89 0.34 -16.64
C ARG A 28 7.27 0.68 -17.23
N ALA A 29 7.60 1.96 -17.42
CA ALA A 29 8.72 2.36 -18.26
C ALA A 29 10.02 2.71 -17.50
N TYR A 30 10.02 2.75 -16.16
CA TYR A 30 11.07 3.49 -15.43
C TYR A 30 12.14 2.64 -14.72
N ALA A 31 11.95 1.34 -14.47
CA ALA A 31 12.94 0.52 -13.78
C ALA A 31 13.18 -0.82 -14.50
N GLN A 32 14.38 -0.96 -15.08
CA GLN A 32 14.99 -2.24 -15.44
C GLN A 32 16.27 -2.37 -14.62
N GLY A 33 16.25 -3.25 -13.63
CA GLY A 33 17.42 -3.72 -12.91
C GLY A 33 17.39 -5.25 -12.89
N ASP A 34 18.44 -5.88 -13.41
CA ASP A 34 18.62 -7.33 -13.37
C ASP A 34 19.38 -7.70 -12.09
N ALA A 35 18.68 -8.20 -11.06
CA ALA A 35 19.35 -8.85 -9.92
C ALA A 35 18.43 -9.79 -9.10
N THR A 36 18.18 -11.02 -9.56
CA THR A 36 17.58 -12.04 -8.69
C THR A 36 18.65 -12.74 -7.87
N THR A 37 18.74 -12.47 -6.56
CA THR A 37 19.58 -13.25 -5.62
C THR A 37 18.69 -14.21 -4.83
N THR A 38 18.91 -15.53 -4.98
CA THR A 38 18.17 -16.54 -4.21
C THR A 38 18.80 -16.71 -2.83
N THR A 39 18.29 -15.98 -1.83
CA THR A 39 18.68 -16.18 -0.43
C THR A 39 17.68 -17.12 0.24
N VAL A 40 18.16 -18.05 1.07
CA VAL A 40 17.28 -18.88 1.90
C VAL A 40 16.69 -17.99 2.99
N VAL A 41 15.41 -17.65 2.88
CA VAL A 41 14.68 -16.86 3.86
C VAL A 41 14.01 -17.80 4.87
N ALA A 42 14.20 -17.54 6.16
CA ALA A 42 13.54 -18.30 7.22
C ALA A 42 12.10 -17.79 7.42
N VAL A 43 11.14 -18.72 7.50
CA VAL A 43 9.77 -18.44 7.93
C VAL A 43 9.80 -18.06 9.41
N VAL A 44 9.27 -16.89 9.75
CA VAL A 44 9.33 -16.29 11.10
C VAL A 44 8.01 -16.41 11.87
N ALA A 45 6.90 -16.61 11.17
CA ALA A 45 5.57 -16.88 11.72
C ALA A 45 4.71 -17.62 10.69
N GLY A 46 3.53 -18.12 11.05
CA GLY A 46 2.61 -18.74 10.10
C GLY A 46 1.44 -19.48 10.75
N THR A 47 0.39 -19.70 9.96
CA THR A 47 -0.80 -20.47 10.34
C THR A 47 -1.01 -21.60 9.34
N GLY A 48 -1.11 -22.83 9.84
CA GLY A 48 -1.27 -24.02 9.00
C GLY A 48 -0.07 -24.21 8.07
N ASP A 49 -0.33 -24.26 6.76
CA ASP A 49 0.68 -24.41 5.71
C ASP A 49 1.16 -23.05 5.12
N GLU A 50 0.68 -21.93 5.65
CA GLU A 50 1.05 -20.59 5.18
C GLU A 50 2.13 -19.96 6.07
N GLY A 51 3.31 -19.71 5.49
CA GLY A 51 4.42 -19.03 6.17
C GLY A 51 4.43 -17.51 5.96
N LEU A 52 4.95 -16.79 6.96
CA LEU A 52 5.32 -15.37 6.90
C LEU A 52 6.84 -15.22 6.98
N ILE A 53 7.37 -14.28 6.22
CA ILE A 53 8.77 -13.87 6.22
C ILE A 53 8.85 -12.36 6.50
N GLY A 54 10.03 -11.90 6.94
CA GLY A 54 10.27 -10.47 7.12
C GLY A 54 10.21 -9.70 5.78
N ALA A 55 9.57 -8.54 5.78
CA ALA A 55 9.50 -7.65 4.62
C ALA A 55 10.88 -7.12 4.19
N THR A 56 11.86 -7.14 5.08
CA THR A 56 13.27 -6.83 4.79
C THR A 56 14.00 -7.96 4.04
N ALA A 57 13.41 -9.16 3.99
CA ALA A 57 13.97 -10.32 3.29
C ALA A 57 13.49 -10.46 1.85
N VAL A 58 12.60 -9.58 1.38
CA VAL A 58 12.09 -9.54 0.00
C VAL A 58 12.66 -8.34 -0.75
N GLU A 59 12.62 -8.39 -2.08
CA GLU A 59 13.16 -7.32 -2.93
C GLU A 59 12.20 -6.14 -2.99
N TRP A 60 12.66 -4.95 -2.57
CA TRP A 60 11.91 -3.71 -2.70
C TRP A 60 12.23 -3.07 -4.05
N PHE A 61 11.34 -3.29 -5.02
CA PHE A 61 11.55 -2.97 -6.43
C PHE A 61 11.88 -1.50 -6.69
N ASN A 62 11.42 -0.60 -5.82
CA ASN A 62 11.57 0.85 -5.96
C ASN A 62 12.72 1.44 -5.16
N ASP A 63 13.48 0.64 -4.41
CA ASP A 63 14.61 1.15 -3.62
C ASP A 63 15.85 1.48 -4.48
N ASP A 64 15.93 0.96 -5.70
CA ASP A 64 17.02 1.24 -6.65
C ASP A 64 16.60 2.26 -7.74
N LEU A 65 15.64 3.14 -7.43
CA LEU A 65 15.18 4.14 -8.40
C LEU A 65 16.29 5.14 -8.75
N PRO A 66 16.52 5.44 -10.05
CA PRO A 66 17.44 6.49 -10.42
C PRO A 66 16.87 7.86 -10.04
N ASN A 67 17.69 8.73 -9.49
CA ASN A 67 17.33 10.10 -9.08
C ASN A 67 16.28 10.16 -7.95
N GLU A 68 16.52 9.43 -6.85
CA GLU A 68 15.78 9.61 -5.62
C GLU A 68 15.85 11.04 -5.09
N MET A 69 14.72 11.52 -4.60
CA MET A 69 14.57 12.86 -4.06
C MET A 69 14.96 12.88 -2.58
N THR A 70 15.64 13.94 -2.17
CA THR A 70 16.07 14.15 -0.77
C THR A 70 15.72 15.56 -0.31
N GLY A 71 15.58 15.74 0.99
CA GLY A 71 15.32 17.04 1.62
C GLY A 71 14.17 17.00 2.61
N THR A 72 13.42 18.10 2.67
CA THR A 72 12.18 18.20 3.47
C THR A 72 11.05 17.37 2.85
N PRO A 73 10.03 16.98 3.63
CA PRO A 73 8.86 16.27 3.11
C PRO A 73 8.25 16.94 1.88
N GLU A 74 8.10 18.27 1.90
CA GLU A 74 7.52 19.03 0.79
C GLU A 74 8.42 19.04 -0.45
N GLN A 75 9.74 19.05 -0.27
CA GLN A 75 10.70 18.96 -1.38
C GLN A 75 10.66 17.58 -2.02
N VAL A 76 10.57 16.51 -1.24
CA VAL A 76 10.47 15.14 -1.75
C VAL A 76 9.16 14.94 -2.48
N ILE A 77 8.02 15.32 -1.90
CA ILE A 77 6.70 15.22 -2.54
C ILE A 77 6.70 15.95 -3.90
N ARG A 78 7.17 17.21 -3.93
CA ARG A 78 7.21 17.95 -5.20
C ARG A 78 8.18 17.33 -6.20
N GLY A 79 9.38 16.95 -5.75
CA GLY A 79 10.39 16.37 -6.63
C GLY A 79 9.94 15.05 -7.26
N VAL A 80 9.31 14.18 -6.46
CA VAL A 80 8.76 12.91 -6.95
C VAL A 80 7.66 13.16 -7.96
N TRP A 81 6.75 14.12 -7.71
CA TRP A 81 5.72 14.50 -8.68
C TRP A 81 6.31 14.97 -10.02
N GLU A 82 7.36 15.80 -9.96
CA GLU A 82 8.03 16.32 -11.16
C GLU A 82 8.79 15.24 -11.94
N ARG A 83 9.14 14.11 -11.31
CA ARG A 83 9.82 12.98 -11.96
C ARG A 83 8.93 12.24 -12.96
N GLU A 84 7.62 12.13 -12.69
CA GLU A 84 6.72 11.30 -13.50
C GLU A 84 5.36 11.95 -13.74
N LEU A 85 5.29 12.82 -14.75
CA LEU A 85 4.12 13.66 -15.05
C LEU A 85 2.91 12.92 -15.67
N ASN A 86 2.99 11.60 -15.91
CA ASN A 86 1.97 10.87 -16.69
C ASN A 86 1.13 9.88 -15.87
N SER A 87 1.32 9.83 -14.56
CA SER A 87 0.58 8.92 -13.67
C SER A 87 0.43 9.54 -12.29
N ARG A 88 -0.79 9.54 -11.74
CA ARG A 88 -1.00 9.85 -10.33
C ARG A 88 -0.30 8.89 -9.37
N PHE A 89 -0.06 7.63 -9.78
CA PHE A 89 0.72 6.65 -9.04
C PHE A 89 2.17 6.73 -9.52
N VAL A 90 3.00 7.42 -8.75
CA VAL A 90 4.41 7.65 -9.08
C VAL A 90 5.26 6.67 -8.30
N GLN A 91 6.15 5.96 -8.97
CA GLN A 91 7.09 5.05 -8.30
C GLN A 91 7.96 5.84 -7.31
N SER A 92 8.09 5.34 -6.09
CA SER A 92 8.85 6.00 -5.04
C SER A 92 9.52 4.97 -4.15
N SER A 93 10.77 5.21 -3.77
CA SER A 93 11.49 4.32 -2.85
C SER A 93 10.89 4.38 -1.45
N ARG A 94 11.25 3.44 -0.59
CA ARG A 94 10.90 3.56 0.83
C ARG A 94 11.49 4.79 1.48
N SER A 95 12.68 5.21 1.04
CA SER A 95 13.38 6.39 1.58
C SER A 95 12.58 7.67 1.28
N GLU A 96 12.06 7.79 0.04
CA GLU A 96 11.23 8.90 -0.38
C GLU A 96 9.90 8.92 0.36
N ILE A 97 9.21 7.77 0.44
CA ILE A 97 7.90 7.68 1.10
C ILE A 97 8.04 7.95 2.60
N SER A 98 9.05 7.40 3.27
CA SER A 98 9.29 7.65 4.70
C SER A 98 9.70 9.10 4.98
N THR A 99 10.29 9.81 4.01
CA THR A 99 10.55 11.25 4.14
C THR A 99 9.28 12.07 3.90
N ALA A 100 8.49 11.72 2.88
CA ALA A 100 7.24 12.39 2.54
C ALA A 100 6.15 12.19 3.62
N MET A 101 6.11 11.01 4.24
CA MET A 101 5.13 10.59 5.24
C MET A 101 5.84 9.98 6.47
N PRO A 102 6.43 10.78 7.38
CA PRO A 102 7.32 10.29 8.44
C PRO A 102 6.72 9.28 9.44
N THR A 103 5.40 9.26 9.58
CA THR A 103 4.68 8.37 10.50
C THR A 103 4.02 7.18 9.80
N ILE A 104 4.25 6.99 8.50
CA ILE A 104 3.68 5.87 7.74
C ILE A 104 4.23 4.54 8.24
N ALA A 105 3.35 3.54 8.32
CA ALA A 105 3.68 2.17 8.66
C ALA A 105 3.53 1.22 7.48
N PHE A 106 4.26 0.10 7.53
CA PHE A 106 4.14 -1.02 6.60
C PHE A 106 4.29 -2.34 7.38
N PRO A 107 3.58 -3.43 7.00
CA PRO A 107 3.77 -4.76 7.57
C PRO A 107 5.23 -5.23 7.61
N ASP A 108 5.77 -5.52 8.79
CA ASP A 108 7.09 -6.14 8.91
C ASP A 108 7.07 -7.60 8.41
N LEU A 109 5.89 -8.21 8.32
CA LEU A 109 5.71 -9.57 7.82
C LEU A 109 4.92 -9.58 6.51
N VAL A 110 5.32 -10.45 5.59
CA VAL A 110 4.61 -10.73 4.33
C VAL A 110 4.53 -12.23 4.07
N PRO A 111 3.59 -12.73 3.25
CA PRO A 111 3.54 -14.14 2.88
C PRO A 111 4.86 -14.62 2.29
N GLU A 112 5.30 -15.83 2.63
CA GLU A 112 6.58 -16.40 2.18
C GLU A 112 6.71 -16.56 0.66
N THR A 113 5.58 -16.53 -0.05
CA THR A 113 5.49 -16.59 -1.51
C THR A 113 5.74 -15.23 -2.15
N VAL A 114 5.69 -14.14 -1.39
CA VAL A 114 6.08 -12.80 -1.86
C VAL A 114 7.58 -12.78 -2.12
N ARG A 115 7.92 -12.16 -3.25
CA ARG A 115 9.29 -12.02 -3.75
C ARG A 115 9.64 -10.56 -3.96
N TRP A 116 8.67 -9.74 -4.35
CA TRP A 116 8.83 -8.31 -4.55
C TRP A 116 7.78 -7.49 -3.80
N ILE A 117 8.21 -6.33 -3.32
CA ILE A 117 7.33 -5.25 -2.88
C ILE A 117 7.55 -4.05 -3.79
N THR A 118 6.46 -3.47 -4.28
CA THR A 118 6.48 -2.17 -4.97
C THR A 118 5.92 -1.09 -4.09
N SER A 119 6.37 0.15 -4.26
CA SER A 119 5.95 1.30 -3.48
C SER A 119 5.78 2.56 -4.34
N GLN A 120 4.71 3.31 -4.06
CA GLN A 120 4.29 4.46 -4.86
C GLN A 120 3.76 5.58 -3.96
N LEU A 121 4.17 6.82 -4.21
CA LEU A 121 3.41 7.99 -3.77
C LEU A 121 2.28 8.25 -4.76
N VAL A 122 1.13 8.64 -4.23
CA VAL A 122 -0.09 8.83 -5.01
C VAL A 122 -0.54 10.28 -4.88
N TYR A 123 -0.75 10.92 -6.03
CA TYR A 123 -0.96 12.36 -6.15
C TYR A 123 -2.39 12.70 -6.56
N ASP A 124 -2.86 13.84 -6.09
CA ASP A 124 -3.99 14.53 -6.70
C ASP A 124 -3.47 15.29 -7.92
N GLU A 125 -3.89 14.86 -9.11
CA GLU A 125 -3.47 15.44 -10.39
C GLU A 125 -3.85 16.92 -10.54
N THR A 126 -4.82 17.41 -9.75
CA THR A 126 -5.27 18.81 -9.77
C THR A 126 -4.34 19.71 -8.97
N THR A 127 -3.93 19.25 -7.79
CA THR A 127 -3.15 20.08 -6.84
C THR A 127 -1.65 19.81 -6.89
N GLY A 128 -1.23 18.65 -7.41
CA GLY A 128 0.15 18.18 -7.36
C GLY A 128 0.62 17.82 -5.94
N GLY A 129 -0.29 17.78 -4.97
CA GLY A 129 -0.04 17.25 -3.63
C GLY A 129 -0.36 15.76 -3.54
N LEU A 130 -0.04 15.15 -2.40
CA LEU A 130 -0.47 13.77 -2.14
C LEU A 130 -2.00 13.71 -2.08
N ASP A 131 -2.56 12.69 -2.72
CA ASP A 131 -3.99 12.43 -2.68
C ASP A 131 -4.39 12.06 -1.23
N PRO A 132 -5.40 12.73 -0.64
CA PRO A 132 -5.75 12.53 0.76
C PRO A 132 -6.44 11.17 1.00
N ASP A 133 -7.06 10.57 -0.02
CA ASP A 133 -7.73 9.28 0.11
C ASP A 133 -6.75 8.13 0.01
N ILE A 134 -5.76 8.26 -0.87
CA ILE A 134 -4.66 7.31 -1.06
C ILE A 134 -3.41 8.14 -1.31
N SER A 135 -2.60 8.38 -0.29
CA SER A 135 -1.34 9.13 -0.37
C SER A 135 -0.15 8.23 -0.73
N ALA A 136 -0.22 6.95 -0.35
CA ALA A 136 0.78 5.94 -0.69
C ALA A 136 0.12 4.59 -0.99
N ALA A 137 0.78 3.79 -1.84
CA ALA A 137 0.35 2.43 -2.16
C ALA A 137 1.55 1.49 -2.22
N PHE A 138 1.36 0.28 -1.70
CA PHE A 138 2.34 -0.79 -1.72
C PHE A 138 1.71 -2.05 -2.30
N GLY A 139 2.42 -2.73 -3.20
CA GLY A 139 1.99 -3.97 -3.82
C GLY A 139 2.89 -5.13 -3.40
N MET A 140 2.30 -6.27 -3.06
CA MET A 140 3.01 -7.50 -2.71
C MET A 140 2.89 -8.51 -3.85
N TRP A 141 4.02 -8.93 -4.42
CA TRP A 141 4.08 -9.68 -5.67
C TRP A 141 4.85 -11.00 -5.55
N THR A 142 4.35 -12.04 -6.23
CA THR A 142 4.97 -13.37 -6.31
C THR A 142 5.85 -13.58 -7.54
N SER A 143 5.71 -12.70 -8.55
CA SER A 143 6.52 -12.64 -9.78
C SER A 143 6.89 -11.18 -10.04
N ASP A 144 7.76 -10.93 -11.03
CA ASP A 144 8.15 -9.58 -11.46
C ASP A 144 6.96 -8.60 -11.46
N PRO A 145 7.04 -7.47 -10.75
CA PRO A 145 5.94 -6.55 -10.63
C PRO A 145 5.47 -5.97 -11.97
N TYR A 146 4.20 -5.56 -12.02
CA TYR A 146 3.58 -4.88 -13.18
C TYR A 146 3.47 -5.69 -14.48
N GLN A 147 3.90 -6.96 -14.48
CA GLN A 147 3.75 -7.86 -15.62
C GLN A 147 2.38 -8.56 -15.63
N SER A 148 1.82 -8.85 -14.45
CA SER A 148 0.50 -9.47 -14.33
C SER A 148 -0.18 -9.14 -13.01
N ASN A 149 -1.43 -8.66 -13.08
CA ASN A 149 -2.26 -8.47 -11.90
C ASN A 149 -2.57 -9.78 -11.15
N SER A 150 -2.43 -10.94 -11.80
CA SER A 150 -2.57 -12.23 -11.11
C SER A 150 -1.41 -12.54 -10.17
N ALA A 151 -0.24 -11.89 -10.33
CA ALA A 151 0.92 -12.09 -9.47
C ALA A 151 0.88 -11.23 -8.19
N ARG A 152 -0.07 -10.29 -8.09
CA ARG A 152 -0.25 -9.44 -6.92
C ARG A 152 -1.15 -10.15 -5.89
N LEU A 153 -0.57 -10.50 -4.75
CA LEU A 153 -1.28 -11.17 -3.65
C LEU A 153 -1.94 -10.19 -2.69
N GLY A 154 -1.37 -9.01 -2.53
CA GLY A 154 -1.90 -8.01 -1.63
C GLY A 154 -1.55 -6.59 -2.05
N VAL A 155 -2.34 -5.65 -1.53
CA VAL A 155 -2.15 -4.21 -1.73
C VAL A 155 -2.40 -3.52 -0.40
N LEU A 156 -1.43 -2.73 0.07
CA LEU A 156 -1.65 -1.78 1.15
C LEU A 156 -1.84 -0.40 0.55
N ARG A 157 -2.99 0.23 0.82
CA ARG A 157 -3.24 1.64 0.52
C ARG A 157 -3.22 2.43 1.82
N VAL A 158 -2.62 3.60 1.78
CA VAL A 158 -2.52 4.51 2.92
C VAL A 158 -3.02 5.88 2.50
N GLY A 159 -3.99 6.42 3.23
CA GLY A 159 -4.49 7.79 3.07
C GLY A 159 -4.47 8.54 4.40
N GLN A 160 -4.95 9.78 4.39
CA GLN A 160 -5.13 10.57 5.60
C GLN A 160 -6.31 10.04 6.41
N ALA A 161 -6.13 9.88 7.72
CA ALA A 161 -7.26 9.67 8.62
C ALA A 161 -8.02 10.99 8.82
N ALA A 162 -9.29 10.91 9.21
CA ALA A 162 -10.03 12.10 9.63
C ALA A 162 -9.34 12.73 10.86
N ALA A 163 -9.34 14.06 10.96
CA ALA A 163 -8.57 14.80 11.96
C ALA A 163 -8.98 14.52 13.42
N ASP A 164 -10.17 13.94 13.63
CA ASP A 164 -10.70 13.50 14.92
C ASP A 164 -10.27 12.08 15.31
N LEU A 165 -9.69 11.32 14.36
CA LEU A 165 -9.14 9.99 14.62
C LEU A 165 -7.71 10.13 15.15
N LEU A 166 -7.54 9.67 16.38
CA LEU A 166 -6.35 9.88 17.22
C LEU A 166 -5.08 9.20 16.68
N ALA A 167 -3.93 9.55 17.26
CA ALA A 167 -2.64 8.92 16.99
C ALA A 167 -2.59 7.41 17.31
N ALA A 168 -3.48 6.92 18.18
CA ALA A 168 -3.52 5.52 18.58
C ALA A 168 -4.14 4.63 17.50
N ARG A 169 -3.64 3.40 17.41
CA ARG A 169 -4.13 2.40 16.47
C ARG A 169 -5.58 1.99 16.78
N SER A 170 -6.44 1.97 15.76
CA SER A 170 -7.81 1.46 15.87
C SER A 170 -7.84 -0.06 15.80
N GLU A 171 -9.00 -0.65 16.13
CA GLU A 171 -9.27 -2.04 15.79
C GLU A 171 -9.20 -2.24 14.27
N ILE A 172 -8.73 -3.41 13.85
CA ILE A 172 -8.75 -3.83 12.43
C ILE A 172 -10.15 -4.30 12.09
N VAL A 173 -10.74 -3.71 11.07
CA VAL A 173 -12.08 -4.06 10.58
C VAL A 173 -11.98 -4.86 9.29
N PRO A 174 -12.33 -6.17 9.30
CA PRO A 174 -12.34 -6.99 8.10
C PRO A 174 -13.61 -6.79 7.26
N ILE A 175 -13.44 -6.74 5.94
CA ILE A 175 -14.52 -6.72 4.95
C ILE A 175 -14.23 -7.79 3.90
N ILE A 176 -15.08 -8.79 3.82
CA ILE A 176 -15.00 -9.83 2.78
C ILE A 176 -15.47 -9.23 1.45
N VAL A 177 -14.64 -9.35 0.43
CA VAL A 177 -14.90 -8.89 -0.95
C VAL A 177 -14.78 -10.08 -1.91
N PRO A 178 -15.32 -10.02 -3.15
CA PRO A 178 -15.32 -11.17 -4.05
C PRO A 178 -13.95 -11.80 -4.30
N ASP A 179 -12.90 -10.97 -4.34
CA ASP A 179 -11.54 -11.39 -4.66
C ASP A 179 -10.65 -11.63 -3.43
N GLY A 180 -11.19 -11.52 -2.21
CA GLY A 180 -10.41 -11.70 -0.98
C GLY A 180 -10.98 -10.97 0.24
N ILE A 181 -10.09 -10.41 1.06
CA ILE A 181 -10.42 -9.69 2.28
C ILE A 181 -9.74 -8.33 2.27
N SER A 182 -10.47 -7.28 2.64
CA SER A 182 -9.93 -5.94 2.89
C SER A 182 -9.94 -5.66 4.38
N LEU A 183 -8.81 -5.28 4.95
CA LEU A 183 -8.63 -4.94 6.35
C LEU A 183 -8.40 -3.44 6.49
N GLY A 184 -9.28 -2.75 7.21
CA GLY A 184 -9.16 -1.31 7.46
C GLY A 184 -8.74 -1.01 8.89
N TRP A 185 -7.81 -0.07 9.10
CA TRP A 185 -7.51 0.51 10.42
C TRP A 185 -6.97 1.94 10.29
N THR A 186 -6.89 2.67 11.40
CA THR A 186 -6.20 3.96 11.46
C THR A 186 -5.09 3.94 12.49
N GLU A 187 -4.00 4.63 12.20
CA GLU A 187 -2.85 4.74 13.12
C GLU A 187 -1.99 5.96 12.75
N ALA A 188 -1.53 6.71 13.75
CA ALA A 188 -0.60 7.84 13.57
C ALA A 188 -1.01 8.88 12.51
N GLY A 189 -2.32 9.15 12.40
CA GLY A 189 -2.90 10.12 11.45
C GLY A 189 -3.17 9.56 10.06
N HIS A 190 -2.95 8.27 9.83
CA HIS A 190 -3.19 7.59 8.56
C HIS A 190 -4.35 6.60 8.63
N ARG A 191 -5.06 6.44 7.52
CA ARG A 191 -6.01 5.37 7.25
C ARG A 191 -5.31 4.33 6.38
N TYR A 192 -5.29 3.09 6.84
CA TYR A 192 -4.72 1.95 6.14
C TYR A 192 -5.83 1.04 5.63
N GLU A 193 -5.65 0.53 4.42
CA GLU A 193 -6.47 -0.50 3.82
C GLU A 193 -5.54 -1.58 3.23
N LEU A 194 -5.49 -2.76 3.87
CA LEU A 194 -4.76 -3.91 3.38
C LEU A 194 -5.74 -4.88 2.71
N PHE A 195 -5.63 -5.00 1.38
CA PHE A 195 -6.28 -6.09 0.66
C PHE A 195 -5.37 -7.31 0.60
N CYS A 196 -5.89 -8.48 0.98
CA CYS A 196 -5.30 -9.79 0.72
C CYS A 196 -6.21 -10.57 -0.21
N ARG A 197 -5.64 -11.20 -1.25
CA ARG A 197 -6.40 -12.04 -2.17
C ARG A 197 -6.95 -13.28 -1.47
N SER A 198 -8.04 -13.85 -2.00
CA SER A 198 -8.77 -15.01 -1.47
C SER A 198 -7.96 -16.29 -1.24
N ASN A 199 -6.76 -16.40 -1.79
CA ASN A 199 -5.84 -17.51 -1.52
C ASN A 199 -4.95 -17.30 -0.29
N ILE A 200 -5.09 -16.17 0.41
CA ILE A 200 -4.50 -15.88 1.71
C ILE A 200 -5.60 -16.01 2.76
N SER A 201 -5.36 -16.78 3.83
CA SER A 201 -6.35 -16.89 4.90
C SER A 201 -6.58 -15.55 5.63
N GLU A 202 -7.78 -15.38 6.19
CA GLU A 202 -8.13 -14.20 6.98
C GLU A 202 -7.19 -14.03 8.18
N GLU A 203 -6.86 -15.13 8.88
CA GLU A 203 -5.92 -15.12 10.01
C GLU A 203 -4.54 -14.60 9.60
N LEU A 204 -3.98 -15.13 8.50
CA LEU A 204 -2.69 -14.67 7.98
C LEU A 204 -2.74 -13.20 7.55
N CYS A 205 -3.84 -12.76 6.93
CA CYS A 205 -4.02 -11.36 6.54
C CYS A 205 -4.05 -10.42 7.76
N ILE A 206 -4.71 -10.84 8.84
CA ILE A 206 -4.75 -10.10 10.11
C ILE A 206 -3.35 -10.05 10.74
N ASP A 207 -2.59 -11.14 10.70
CA ASP A 207 -1.21 -11.18 11.21
C ASP A 207 -0.28 -10.23 10.43
N ILE A 208 -0.41 -10.19 9.10
CA ILE A 208 0.30 -9.22 8.25
C ILE A 208 -0.04 -7.80 8.70
N ALA A 209 -1.33 -7.45 8.83
CA ALA A 209 -1.74 -6.13 9.28
C ALA A 209 -1.20 -5.80 10.68
N ASN A 210 -1.27 -6.74 11.64
CA ASN A 210 -0.78 -6.57 13.01
C ASN A 210 0.74 -6.40 13.10
N SER A 211 1.49 -6.90 12.12
CA SER A 211 2.94 -6.73 12.03
C SER A 211 3.39 -5.34 11.59
N ALA A 212 2.47 -4.40 11.33
CA ALA A 212 2.84 -3.08 10.80
C ALA A 212 3.77 -2.31 11.78
N VAL A 213 4.89 -1.86 11.24
CA VAL A 213 5.90 -1.02 11.92
C VAL A 213 6.17 0.23 11.10
N ALA A 214 6.82 1.24 11.69
CA ALA A 214 7.22 2.45 10.96
C ALA A 214 8.07 2.09 9.72
N LEU A 215 7.72 2.64 8.55
CA LEU A 215 8.40 2.32 7.28
C LEU A 215 9.89 2.65 7.32
N SER A 216 10.26 3.73 8.03
CA SER A 216 11.66 4.12 8.24
C SER A 216 12.47 3.07 8.99
N GLY A 217 11.83 2.22 9.81
CA GLY A 217 12.46 1.10 10.50
C GLY A 217 12.74 -0.12 9.60
N LEU A 218 12.23 -0.12 8.37
CA LEU A 218 12.45 -1.19 7.39
C LEU A 218 13.54 -0.85 6.37
N LEU A 219 14.05 0.38 6.36
CA LEU A 219 15.14 0.81 5.47
C LEU A 219 16.42 -0.03 5.73
N PRO A 220 17.24 -0.28 4.68
CA PRO A 220 18.50 -1.02 4.81
C PRO A 220 19.57 -0.30 5.65
#